data_AF-A0A418MRH1-F1
#
_entry.id   AF-A0A418MRH1-F1
#
_cell.length_a   1.000
_cell.length_b   1.000
_cell.length_c   1.000
_cell.angle_alpha   90.00
_cell.angle_beta   90.00
_cell.angle_gamma   90.00
#
_symmetry.space_group_name_H-M   'P 1'
#
loop_
_entity.id
_entity.type
_entity.pdbx_description
1 polymer ?
#
loop_
_entity_poly.entity_id
_entity_poly.type
_entity_poly.pdbx_seq_one_letter_code
_entity_poly.pdbx_strand_id
1 'polypeptide(L)'
;MSEANGGAPTAATGSVRRSRDVPRLVERAREGDPRAVARLITLVESGDEVLPAIAAALAPYGGQAQVVGLTGSPGVGKSTTTNELVRSLRARGHRVGVLAIDPSSPFTGGAILGDRVRMQDHATDPGVYIRSMSSRGHLGGLSAATPQAVRVLEGAGCDVVLVETVGVGQAEVEVASLADTTLVLLAPGMGDAIQAVKAGILEIADIFVVNKADRDGADATVRDIQGMIALGERGPGQWRPQVVRSVAARGEGIDDIAGAIDKHRGWLVEHDELRRRREARAAAEIEAIALGVLRARIGSLRDGTQLSVLAAEVAAGATDPYAAANTLLTHLTR
;
A
#
# COMPACT_ATOMS: atom_id res chain seq x y z
N MET A 1 20.41 -27.86 -58.09
CA MET A 1 21.44 -27.20 -57.25
C MET A 1 21.11 -25.72 -57.28
N SER A 2 20.60 -25.06 -56.25
CA SER A 2 20.93 -25.13 -54.83
C SER A 2 19.72 -24.79 -53.96
N GLU A 3 19.66 -25.45 -52.81
CA GLU A 3 18.67 -25.34 -51.75
C GLU A 3 18.84 -24.08 -50.87
N ALA A 4 17.73 -23.75 -50.20
CA ALA A 4 17.53 -23.29 -48.82
C ALA A 4 18.47 -22.25 -48.17
N ASN A 5 17.86 -21.22 -47.57
CA ASN A 5 17.76 -21.17 -46.10
C ASN A 5 16.66 -20.19 -45.64
N GLY A 6 15.54 -20.72 -45.16
CA GLY A 6 14.51 -19.97 -44.44
C GLY A 6 14.82 -19.95 -42.95
N GLY A 7 15.33 -18.84 -42.44
CA GLY A 7 15.52 -18.62 -41.01
C GLY A 7 14.21 -18.26 -40.31
N ALA A 8 13.79 -19.08 -39.34
CA ALA A 8 12.60 -18.87 -38.51
C ALA A 8 12.81 -17.77 -37.46
N PRO A 9 11.77 -16.96 -37.11
CA PRO A 9 11.75 -16.17 -35.90
C PRO A 9 10.82 -16.81 -34.87
N THR A 10 11.33 -17.62 -33.93
CA THR A 10 10.47 -18.33 -32.95
C THR A 10 10.90 -18.27 -31.48
N ALA A 11 11.99 -17.57 -31.12
CA ALA A 11 12.45 -17.53 -29.72
C ALA A 11 11.81 -16.40 -28.88
N ALA A 12 11.58 -15.21 -29.46
CA ALA A 12 11.12 -14.03 -28.72
C ALA A 12 9.65 -14.11 -28.28
N THR A 13 8.77 -14.65 -29.12
CA THR A 13 7.34 -14.81 -28.85
C THR A 13 7.05 -15.87 -27.77
N GLY A 14 7.88 -16.92 -27.68
CA GLY A 14 7.78 -17.95 -26.64
C GLY A 14 8.20 -17.47 -25.24
N SER A 15 9.20 -16.59 -25.15
CA SER A 15 9.66 -15.99 -23.88
C SER A 15 8.60 -15.05 -23.29
N VAL A 16 7.99 -14.18 -24.12
CA VAL A 16 6.93 -13.27 -23.69
C VAL A 16 5.69 -14.03 -23.23
N ARG A 17 5.27 -15.09 -23.95
CA ARG A 17 4.17 -15.97 -23.53
C ARG A 17 4.44 -16.68 -22.21
N ARG A 18 5.64 -17.23 -22.01
CA ARG A 18 6.03 -17.87 -20.72
C ARG A 18 6.08 -16.88 -19.56
N SER A 19 6.39 -15.61 -19.83
CA SER A 19 6.45 -14.54 -18.82
C SER A 19 5.08 -14.04 -18.32
N ARG A 20 4.00 -14.48 -18.96
CA ARG A 20 2.60 -14.14 -18.67
C ARG A 20 1.73 -15.38 -18.38
N ASP A 21 2.35 -16.54 -18.21
CA ASP A 21 1.66 -17.76 -17.79
C ASP A 21 1.28 -17.65 -16.31
N VAL A 22 0.12 -17.04 -16.05
CA VAL A 22 -0.36 -16.69 -14.71
C VAL A 22 -0.43 -17.91 -13.78
N PRO A 23 -1.05 -19.05 -14.15
CA PRO A 23 -1.08 -20.23 -13.28
C PRO A 23 0.31 -20.67 -12.82
N ARG A 24 1.27 -20.74 -13.75
CA ARG A 24 2.65 -21.13 -13.44
C ARG A 24 3.39 -20.09 -12.58
N LEU A 25 3.15 -18.81 -12.81
CA LEU A 25 3.72 -17.74 -11.98
C LEU A 25 3.20 -17.80 -10.55
N VAL A 26 1.90 -18.03 -10.38
CA VAL A 26 1.29 -18.19 -9.05
C VAL A 26 1.84 -19.44 -8.37
N GLU A 27 1.85 -20.59 -9.03
CA GLU A 27 2.44 -21.84 -8.50
C GLU A 27 3.87 -21.63 -7.99
N ARG A 28 4.76 -21.08 -8.82
CA ARG A 28 6.15 -20.79 -8.42
C ARG A 28 6.24 -19.79 -7.28
N ALA A 29 5.39 -18.77 -7.26
CA ALA A 29 5.37 -17.81 -6.16
C ALA A 29 4.98 -18.49 -4.83
N ARG A 30 4.01 -19.41 -4.85
CA ARG A 30 3.63 -20.22 -3.69
C ARG A 30 4.75 -21.14 -3.21
N GLU A 31 5.52 -21.70 -4.14
CA GLU A 31 6.74 -22.47 -3.86
C GLU A 31 7.91 -21.61 -3.34
N GLY A 32 7.73 -20.28 -3.32
CA GLY A 32 8.69 -19.34 -2.79
C GLY A 32 9.74 -18.84 -3.78
N ASP A 33 9.49 -18.96 -5.08
CA ASP A 33 10.37 -18.41 -6.11
C ASP A 33 10.33 -16.86 -6.12
N PRO A 34 11.43 -16.17 -5.72
CA PRO A 34 11.44 -14.72 -5.64
C PRO A 34 11.29 -14.03 -7.00
N ARG A 35 11.69 -14.70 -8.09
CA ARG A 35 11.54 -14.16 -9.45
C ARG A 35 10.09 -14.19 -9.89
N ALA A 36 9.35 -15.21 -9.50
CA ALA A 36 7.91 -15.29 -9.77
C ALA A 36 7.15 -14.21 -9.00
N VAL A 37 7.45 -14.03 -7.71
CA VAL A 37 6.89 -12.95 -6.88
C VAL A 37 7.18 -11.57 -7.50
N ALA A 38 8.45 -11.28 -7.82
CA ALA A 38 8.83 -10.02 -8.43
C ALA A 38 8.14 -9.78 -9.79
N ARG A 39 7.97 -10.84 -10.60
CA ARG A 39 7.27 -10.76 -11.88
C ARG A 39 5.78 -10.47 -11.70
N LEU A 40 5.11 -11.13 -10.76
CA LEU A 40 3.71 -10.87 -10.45
C LEU A 40 3.51 -9.43 -9.97
N ILE A 41 4.35 -8.94 -9.04
CA ILE A 41 4.27 -7.53 -8.59
C ILE A 41 4.51 -6.58 -9.76
N THR A 42 5.43 -6.89 -10.68
CA THR A 42 5.67 -6.05 -11.87
C THR A 42 4.44 -5.98 -12.78
N LEU A 43 3.74 -7.10 -13.02
CA LEU A 43 2.52 -7.15 -13.85
C LEU A 43 1.37 -6.37 -13.20
N VAL A 44 1.22 -6.53 -11.89
CA VAL A 44 0.27 -5.79 -11.06
C VAL A 44 0.56 -4.29 -11.09
N GLU A 45 1.83 -3.92 -10.92
CA GLU A 45 2.28 -2.55 -11.03
C GLU A 45 1.95 -2.04 -12.43
N SER A 46 2.39 -2.65 -13.53
CA SER A 46 2.10 -2.13 -14.87
C SER A 46 0.60 -2.04 -15.25
N GLY A 47 -0.32 -2.58 -14.45
CA GLY A 47 -1.74 -2.63 -14.81
C GLY A 47 -1.95 -3.51 -16.05
N ASP A 48 -1.18 -4.60 -16.15
CA ASP A 48 -1.17 -5.47 -17.33
C ASP A 48 -2.56 -6.08 -17.56
N GLU A 49 -2.88 -6.40 -18.83
CA GLU A 49 -4.17 -6.97 -19.22
C GLU A 49 -4.49 -8.30 -18.51
N VAL A 50 -3.46 -9.01 -18.02
CA VAL A 50 -3.61 -10.26 -17.27
C VAL A 50 -3.94 -10.06 -15.79
N LEU A 51 -4.04 -8.81 -15.30
CA LEU A 51 -4.32 -8.51 -13.90
C LEU A 51 -5.60 -9.21 -13.35
N PRO A 52 -6.74 -9.26 -14.08
CA PRO A 52 -7.92 -10.00 -13.61
C PRO A 52 -7.64 -11.50 -13.43
N ALA A 53 -6.82 -12.10 -14.30
CA ALA A 53 -6.43 -13.50 -14.18
C ALA A 53 -5.51 -13.74 -12.98
N ILE A 54 -4.57 -12.81 -12.71
CA ILE A 54 -3.72 -12.85 -11.51
C ILE A 54 -4.58 -12.77 -10.24
N ALA A 55 -5.51 -11.81 -10.19
CA ALA A 55 -6.39 -11.63 -9.04
C ALA A 55 -7.25 -12.89 -8.79
N ALA A 56 -7.82 -13.47 -9.85
CA ALA A 56 -8.61 -14.71 -9.75
C ALA A 56 -7.76 -15.90 -9.26
N ALA A 57 -6.53 -16.05 -9.76
CA ALA A 57 -5.63 -17.13 -9.36
C ALA A 57 -5.11 -17.00 -7.92
N LEU A 58 -5.00 -15.77 -7.41
CA LEU A 58 -4.56 -15.49 -6.03
C LEU A 58 -5.72 -15.46 -5.02
N ALA A 59 -6.97 -15.30 -5.47
CA ALA A 59 -8.14 -15.19 -4.60
C ALA A 59 -8.24 -16.27 -3.50
N PRO A 60 -7.94 -17.56 -3.75
CA PRO A 60 -7.98 -18.60 -2.71
C PRO A 60 -6.97 -18.42 -1.57
N TYR A 61 -5.95 -17.57 -1.77
CA TYR A 61 -4.85 -17.36 -0.83
C TYR A 61 -4.86 -15.96 -0.20
N GLY A 62 -5.83 -15.11 -0.57
CA GLY A 62 -5.94 -13.74 -0.06
C GLY A 62 -6.48 -13.67 1.37
N GLY A 63 -6.16 -12.58 2.06
CA GLY A 63 -6.67 -12.27 3.39
C GLY A 63 -6.07 -13.10 4.52
N GLN A 64 -4.94 -13.78 4.31
CA GLN A 64 -4.30 -14.59 5.35
C GLN A 64 -3.24 -13.81 6.13
N ALA A 65 -2.53 -12.89 5.46
CA ALA A 65 -1.47 -12.13 6.11
C ALA A 65 -2.06 -11.05 7.00
N GLN A 66 -1.30 -10.64 8.01
CA GLN A 66 -1.54 -9.39 8.69
C GLN A 66 -0.86 -8.25 7.95
N VAL A 67 -1.64 -7.25 7.57
CA VAL A 67 -1.11 -6.06 6.90
C VAL A 67 -0.82 -4.98 7.93
N VAL A 68 0.44 -4.57 8.05
CA VAL A 68 0.87 -3.51 8.97
C VAL A 68 1.35 -2.32 8.17
N GLY A 69 0.69 -1.18 8.35
CA GLY A 69 1.05 0.07 7.71
C GLY A 69 2.02 0.87 8.58
N LEU A 70 3.07 1.43 7.99
CA LEU A 70 4.02 2.32 8.67
C LEU A 70 4.04 3.69 7.99
N THR A 71 3.78 4.73 8.77
CA THR A 71 3.84 6.11 8.30
C THR A 71 4.46 7.03 9.34
N GLY A 72 4.73 8.28 8.98
CA GLY A 72 5.42 9.26 9.80
C GLY A 72 6.36 10.14 8.97
N SER A 73 6.75 11.29 9.51
CA SER A 73 7.51 12.30 8.77
C SER A 73 8.86 11.79 8.23
N PRO A 74 9.44 12.43 7.20
CA PRO A 74 10.75 12.06 6.70
C PRO A 74 11.81 12.15 7.80
N GLY A 75 12.77 11.22 7.80
CA GLY A 75 13.87 11.22 8.77
C GLY A 75 13.52 10.70 10.17
N VAL A 76 12.26 10.35 10.46
CA VAL A 76 11.85 9.77 11.76
C VAL A 76 12.44 8.38 12.04
N GLY A 77 12.96 7.71 11.01
CA GLY A 77 13.57 6.38 11.09
C GLY A 77 12.62 5.23 10.74
N LYS A 78 11.63 5.47 9.86
CA LYS A 78 10.71 4.44 9.36
C LYS A 78 11.46 3.27 8.72
N SER A 79 12.36 3.54 7.76
CA SER A 79 13.15 2.48 7.13
C SER A 79 13.91 1.59 8.11
N THR A 80 14.58 2.21 9.08
CA THR A 80 15.33 1.49 10.11
C THR A 80 14.38 0.67 10.99
N THR A 81 13.25 1.25 11.39
CA THR A 81 12.25 0.54 12.21
C THR A 81 11.64 -0.64 11.46
N THR A 82 11.31 -0.48 10.18
CA THR A 82 10.81 -1.56 9.32
C THR A 82 11.84 -2.69 9.20
N ASN A 83 13.12 -2.36 9.00
CA ASN A 83 14.20 -3.35 8.91
C ASN A 83 14.34 -4.16 10.21
N GLU A 84 14.36 -3.49 11.36
CA GLU A 84 14.41 -4.18 12.65
C GLU A 84 13.15 -5.01 12.94
N LEU A 85 11.97 -4.51 12.53
CA LEU A 85 10.72 -5.24 12.68
C LEU A 85 10.71 -6.51 11.83
N VAL A 86 11.26 -6.48 10.60
CA VAL A 86 11.49 -7.69 9.79
C VAL A 86 12.36 -8.67 10.58
N ARG A 87 13.50 -8.23 11.14
CA ARG A 87 14.38 -9.09 11.94
C ARG A 87 13.65 -9.74 13.13
N SER A 88 12.89 -8.97 13.91
CA SER A 88 12.11 -9.49 15.04
C SER A 88 11.04 -10.50 14.58
N LEU A 89 10.28 -10.20 13.53
CA LEU A 89 9.27 -11.11 12.99
C LEU A 89 9.88 -12.40 12.43
N ARG A 90 11.04 -12.31 11.76
CA ARG A 90 11.78 -13.49 11.28
C ARG A 90 12.29 -14.35 12.43
N ALA A 91 12.78 -13.75 13.50
CA ALA A 91 13.18 -14.49 14.71
C ALA A 91 12.00 -15.23 15.37
N ARG A 92 10.77 -14.75 15.16
CA ARG A 92 9.51 -15.40 15.58
C ARG A 92 8.98 -16.44 14.58
N GLY A 93 9.70 -16.67 13.48
CA GLY A 93 9.37 -17.69 12.47
C GLY A 93 8.43 -17.21 11.34
N HIS A 94 7.98 -15.96 11.35
CA HIS A 94 7.07 -15.44 10.33
C HIS A 94 7.74 -15.24 8.98
N ARG A 95 7.08 -15.55 7.88
CA ARG A 95 7.49 -15.07 6.55
C ARG A 95 7.00 -13.64 6.33
N VAL A 96 7.87 -12.74 5.88
CA VAL A 96 7.60 -11.30 5.86
C VAL A 96 7.71 -10.73 4.46
N GLY A 97 6.66 -10.03 4.02
CA GLY A 97 6.68 -9.18 2.84
C GLY A 97 6.83 -7.71 3.22
N VAL A 98 7.57 -6.93 2.44
CA VAL A 98 7.72 -5.48 2.61
C VAL A 98 7.44 -4.78 1.29
N LEU A 99 6.46 -3.89 1.29
CA LEU A 99 6.17 -2.97 0.20
C LEU A 99 6.58 -1.55 0.63
N ALA A 100 7.67 -1.05 0.07
CA ALA A 100 8.11 0.32 0.25
C ALA A 100 7.54 1.17 -0.89
N ILE A 101 6.67 2.12 -0.56
CA ILE A 101 6.01 2.97 -1.55
C ILE A 101 6.73 4.30 -1.62
N ASP A 102 7.41 4.53 -2.74
CA ASP A 102 8.25 5.69 -3.00
C ASP A 102 7.59 6.70 -3.96
N PRO A 103 7.92 8.01 -3.89
CA PRO A 103 7.57 8.93 -4.94
C PRO A 103 8.11 8.45 -6.29
N SER A 104 7.39 8.83 -7.35
CA SER A 104 7.74 8.45 -8.71
C SER A 104 8.88 9.29 -9.24
N SER A 105 9.88 8.64 -9.83
CA SER A 105 10.97 9.28 -10.54
C SER A 105 10.41 10.07 -11.72
N PRO A 106 10.71 11.38 -11.84
CA PRO A 106 10.26 12.19 -12.97
C PRO A 106 10.88 11.73 -14.30
N PHE A 107 11.94 10.92 -14.27
CA PHE A 107 12.65 10.46 -15.46
C PHE A 107 12.26 9.03 -15.87
N THR A 108 12.04 8.13 -14.91
CA THR A 108 11.82 6.70 -15.18
C THR A 108 10.42 6.22 -14.79
N GLY A 109 9.65 7.01 -14.04
CA GLY A 109 8.36 6.62 -13.48
C GLY A 109 8.42 5.57 -12.36
N GLY A 110 9.59 4.97 -12.11
CA GLY A 110 9.83 4.01 -11.02
C GLY A 110 10.12 4.67 -9.67
N ALA A 111 10.31 3.87 -8.62
CA ALA A 111 10.60 4.34 -7.27
C ALA A 111 11.94 5.13 -7.22
N ILE A 112 11.93 6.34 -6.64
CA ILE A 112 13.15 7.18 -6.54
C ILE A 112 14.13 6.64 -5.51
N LEU A 113 13.64 6.34 -4.31
CA LEU A 113 14.50 6.09 -3.15
C LEU A 113 14.94 4.63 -3.06
N GLY A 114 14.16 3.71 -3.64
CA GLY A 114 14.58 2.36 -4.00
C GLY A 114 15.47 1.75 -2.93
N ASP A 115 14.90 1.56 -1.73
CA ASP A 115 15.65 1.51 -0.47
C ASP A 115 16.60 0.29 -0.39
N ARG A 116 17.80 0.46 -0.94
CA ARG A 116 18.83 -0.59 -1.08
C ARG A 116 19.35 -1.07 0.27
N VAL A 117 19.26 -0.27 1.32
CA VAL A 117 19.79 -0.61 2.64
C VAL A 117 18.99 -1.77 3.25
N ARG A 118 17.67 -1.71 3.21
CA ARG A 118 16.80 -2.81 3.69
C ARG A 118 16.93 -4.08 2.85
N MET A 119 17.10 -3.89 1.54
CA MET A 119 17.30 -4.98 0.60
C MET A 119 18.65 -5.68 0.81
N GLN A 120 19.66 -5.03 1.38
CA GLN A 120 20.96 -5.64 1.64
C GLN A 120 20.94 -6.54 2.88
N ASP A 121 20.35 -6.09 3.99
CA ASP A 121 20.33 -6.85 5.25
C ASP A 121 19.55 -8.17 5.17
N HIS A 122 18.53 -8.23 4.31
CA HIS A 122 17.66 -9.40 4.13
C HIS A 122 17.74 -10.00 2.72
N ALA A 123 18.74 -9.62 1.91
CA ALA A 123 18.86 -10.02 0.50
C ALA A 123 18.81 -11.54 0.27
N THR A 124 19.32 -12.29 1.24
CA THR A 124 19.50 -13.75 1.17
C THR A 124 18.57 -14.52 2.10
N ASP A 125 17.66 -13.84 2.83
CA ASP A 125 16.68 -14.53 3.69
C ASP A 125 15.52 -15.05 2.81
N PRO A 126 15.35 -16.38 2.65
CA PRO A 126 14.31 -16.94 1.80
C PRO A 126 12.89 -16.69 2.36
N GLY A 127 12.77 -16.30 3.63
CA GLY A 127 11.50 -15.94 4.25
C GLY A 127 11.17 -14.45 4.19
N VAL A 128 11.95 -13.64 3.46
CA VAL A 128 11.71 -12.20 3.31
C VAL A 128 11.57 -11.82 1.84
N TYR A 129 10.51 -11.07 1.53
CA TYR A 129 10.35 -10.41 0.23
C TYR A 129 10.29 -8.90 0.41
N ILE A 130 11.15 -8.18 -0.28
CA ILE A 130 11.17 -6.71 -0.26
C ILE A 130 10.99 -6.19 -1.68
N ARG A 131 10.07 -5.24 -1.84
CA ARG A 131 9.85 -4.57 -3.11
C ARG A 131 9.55 -3.08 -2.88
N SER A 132 10.28 -2.23 -3.60
CA SER A 132 9.90 -0.83 -3.77
C SER A 132 8.93 -0.70 -4.94
N MET A 133 7.88 0.09 -4.77
CA MET A 133 6.90 0.46 -5.80
C MET A 133 6.79 1.97 -5.89
N SER A 134 6.48 2.51 -7.06
CA SER A 134 6.22 3.95 -7.18
C SER A 134 4.74 4.28 -7.03
N SER A 135 4.46 5.45 -6.44
CA SER A 135 3.10 5.99 -6.32
C SER A 135 2.42 6.33 -7.68
N ARG A 136 3.18 6.37 -8.78
CA ARG A 136 2.79 6.71 -10.16
C ARG A 136 1.81 7.87 -10.28
N GLY A 137 2.18 9.00 -9.66
CA GLY A 137 1.41 10.24 -9.73
C GLY A 137 0.05 10.19 -9.05
N HIS A 138 -0.25 9.16 -8.25
CA HIS A 138 -1.43 9.14 -7.40
C HIS A 138 -1.26 10.20 -6.30
N LEU A 139 -2.25 11.08 -6.20
CA LEU A 139 -2.21 12.27 -5.34
C LEU A 139 -2.04 11.92 -3.85
N GLY A 140 -2.51 10.75 -3.41
CA GLY A 140 -2.44 10.36 -2.01
C GLY A 140 -1.27 9.45 -1.64
N GLY A 141 -0.36 9.08 -2.56
CA GLY A 141 0.93 8.49 -2.18
C GLY A 141 1.01 6.96 -2.14
N LEU A 142 -0.09 6.21 -2.14
CA LEU A 142 -0.14 4.79 -2.50
C LEU A 142 -0.46 4.60 -3.99
N SER A 143 0.14 3.59 -4.61
CA SER A 143 -0.29 3.17 -5.95
C SER A 143 -1.62 2.43 -5.86
N ALA A 144 -2.54 2.62 -6.81
CA ALA A 144 -3.72 1.75 -6.96
C ALA A 144 -3.37 0.24 -7.08
N ALA A 145 -2.12 -0.07 -7.42
CA ALA A 145 -1.61 -1.43 -7.49
C ALA A 145 -1.24 -2.03 -6.11
N THR A 146 -1.17 -1.22 -5.04
CA THR A 146 -0.69 -1.67 -3.72
C THR A 146 -1.54 -2.80 -3.12
N PRO A 147 -2.89 -2.74 -3.10
CA PRO A 147 -3.71 -3.84 -2.59
C PRO A 147 -3.46 -5.16 -3.32
N GLN A 148 -3.25 -5.09 -4.63
CA GLN A 148 -2.97 -6.26 -5.46
C GLN A 148 -1.55 -6.80 -5.20
N ALA A 149 -0.57 -5.93 -4.96
CA ALA A 149 0.78 -6.35 -4.57
C ALA A 149 0.80 -7.02 -3.19
N VAL A 150 -0.04 -6.56 -2.25
CA VAL A 150 -0.25 -7.25 -0.96
C VAL A 150 -0.77 -8.67 -1.22
N ARG A 151 -1.79 -8.86 -2.06
CA ARG A 151 -2.31 -10.20 -2.41
C ARG A 151 -1.28 -11.12 -3.06
N VAL A 152 -0.34 -10.56 -3.84
CA VAL A 152 0.78 -11.34 -4.38
C VAL A 152 1.68 -11.87 -3.26
N LEU A 153 1.97 -11.04 -2.25
CA LEU A 153 2.78 -11.45 -1.08
C LEU A 153 2.03 -12.44 -0.18
N GLU A 154 0.72 -12.25 0.01
CA GLU A 154 -0.14 -13.23 0.69
C GLU A 154 -0.13 -14.58 -0.04
N GLY A 155 -0.34 -14.56 -1.36
CA GLY A 155 -0.26 -15.76 -2.19
C GLY A 155 1.11 -16.41 -2.17
N ALA A 156 2.18 -15.62 -2.05
CA ALA A 156 3.53 -16.14 -1.86
C ALA A 156 3.75 -16.75 -0.46
N GLY A 157 2.75 -16.71 0.44
CA GLY A 157 2.78 -17.32 1.76
C GLY A 157 3.39 -16.45 2.85
N CYS A 158 3.40 -15.12 2.70
CA CYS A 158 3.79 -14.22 3.79
C CYS A 158 2.74 -14.22 4.90
N ASP A 159 3.18 -14.32 6.16
CA ASP A 159 2.31 -14.22 7.34
C ASP A 159 2.05 -12.75 7.71
N VAL A 160 3.03 -11.88 7.42
CA VAL A 160 2.98 -10.44 7.70
C VAL A 160 3.43 -9.68 6.46
N VAL A 161 2.67 -8.65 6.10
CA VAL A 161 3.03 -7.70 5.03
C VAL A 161 3.16 -6.31 5.64
N LEU A 162 4.38 -5.78 5.64
CA LEU A 162 4.69 -4.42 6.06
C LEU A 162 4.56 -3.48 4.86
N VAL A 163 3.76 -2.44 4.96
CA VAL A 163 3.60 -1.41 3.92
C VAL A 163 4.07 -0.08 4.48
N GLU A 164 5.09 0.52 3.88
CA GLU A 164 5.61 1.81 4.32
C GLU A 164 5.53 2.86 3.21
N THR A 165 5.15 4.09 3.56
CA THR A 165 5.21 5.25 2.67
C THR A 165 6.36 6.19 3.01
N VAL A 166 6.71 7.11 2.11
CA VAL A 166 7.82 8.04 2.33
C VAL A 166 7.47 9.19 3.30
N GLY A 167 6.19 9.35 3.67
CA GLY A 167 5.77 10.31 4.69
C GLY A 167 5.71 11.76 4.22
N VAL A 168 5.26 12.00 2.98
CA VAL A 168 4.94 13.33 2.46
C VAL A 168 3.53 13.30 1.86
N GLY A 169 2.65 14.21 2.31
CA GLY A 169 1.33 14.43 1.71
C GLY A 169 0.15 13.83 2.50
N GLN A 170 -0.77 13.18 1.79
CA GLN A 170 -1.96 12.47 2.32
C GLN A 170 -1.73 10.95 2.45
N ALA A 171 -0.48 10.51 2.33
CA ALA A 171 -0.08 9.09 2.29
C ALA A 171 -0.33 8.35 3.61
N GLU A 172 -0.42 9.10 4.69
CA GLU A 172 -0.79 8.64 6.02
C GLU A 172 -2.19 7.99 6.01
N VAL A 173 -3.18 8.64 5.40
CA VAL A 173 -4.57 8.17 5.38
C VAL A 173 -4.73 6.94 4.49
N GLU A 174 -4.03 6.89 3.36
CA GLU A 174 -4.09 5.76 2.44
C GLU A 174 -3.43 4.50 3.02
N VAL A 175 -2.33 4.63 3.76
CA VAL A 175 -1.73 3.49 4.49
C VAL A 175 -2.70 2.94 5.52
N ALA A 176 -3.43 3.83 6.22
CA ALA A 176 -4.41 3.43 7.20
C ALA A 176 -5.61 2.72 6.59
N SER A 177 -6.08 3.15 5.42
CA SER A 177 -7.18 2.48 4.74
C SER A 177 -6.79 1.08 4.27
N LEU A 178 -5.52 0.85 3.91
CA LEU A 178 -5.00 -0.45 3.46
C LEU A 178 -4.69 -1.45 4.61
N ALA A 179 -4.19 -0.97 5.74
CA ALA A 179 -3.64 -1.82 6.79
C ALA A 179 -4.69 -2.41 7.76
N ASP A 180 -4.37 -3.55 8.36
CA ASP A 180 -5.10 -4.05 9.54
C ASP A 180 -4.70 -3.23 10.78
N THR A 181 -3.39 -2.98 10.95
CA THR A 181 -2.80 -2.17 12.03
C THR A 181 -1.94 -1.04 11.43
N THR A 182 -2.13 0.20 11.87
CA THR A 182 -1.32 1.35 11.44
C THR A 182 -0.39 1.85 12.54
N LEU A 183 0.90 1.88 12.24
CA LEU A 183 1.96 2.48 13.04
C LEU A 183 2.24 3.91 12.57
N VAL A 184 2.14 4.87 13.48
CA VAL A 184 2.58 6.25 13.25
C VAL A 184 3.87 6.50 14.02
N LEU A 185 4.96 6.66 13.28
CA LEU A 185 6.29 6.94 13.83
C LEU A 185 6.50 8.44 14.01
N LEU A 186 7.00 8.80 15.18
CA LEU A 186 7.36 10.15 15.60
C LEU A 186 8.78 10.14 16.18
N ALA A 187 9.44 11.30 16.21
CA ALA A 187 10.74 11.46 16.84
C ALA A 187 10.74 12.74 17.70
N PRO A 188 11.56 12.80 18.76
CA PRO A 188 11.67 13.99 19.60
C PRO A 188 12.05 15.24 18.80
N GLY A 189 11.51 16.39 19.20
CA GLY A 189 11.81 17.69 18.58
C GLY A 189 11.08 17.95 17.25
N MET A 190 10.22 17.05 16.78
CA MET A 190 9.44 17.22 15.56
C MET A 190 8.13 17.99 15.83
N GLY A 191 8.25 19.29 16.16
CA GLY A 191 7.11 20.15 16.51
C GLY A 191 5.96 20.11 15.47
N ASP A 192 6.29 20.14 14.18
CA ASP A 192 5.31 20.07 13.09
C ASP A 192 4.62 18.70 13.00
N ALA A 193 5.33 17.60 13.30
CA ALA A 193 4.75 16.26 13.30
C ALA A 193 3.70 16.11 14.41
N ILE A 194 3.91 16.74 15.57
CA ILE A 194 2.91 16.78 16.65
C ILE A 194 1.68 17.61 16.25
N GLN A 195 1.87 18.68 15.48
CA GLN A 195 0.73 19.43 14.92
C GLN A 195 -0.03 18.59 13.86
N ALA A 196 0.67 17.79 13.07
CA ALA A 196 0.04 16.86 12.13
C ALA A 196 -0.75 15.75 12.87
N VAL A 197 -0.26 15.26 14.02
CA VAL A 197 -1.05 14.40 14.94
C VAL A 197 -2.38 15.06 15.31
N LYS A 198 -2.38 16.36 15.59
CA LYS A 198 -3.60 17.12 15.92
C LYS A 198 -4.53 17.35 14.72
N ALA A 199 -4.06 17.15 13.49
CA ALA A 199 -4.79 17.45 12.25
C ALA A 199 -5.31 16.19 11.52
N GLY A 200 -5.68 15.14 12.26
CA GLY A 200 -6.29 13.91 11.72
C GLY A 200 -5.39 12.67 11.75
N ILE A 201 -4.08 12.81 11.97
CA ILE A 201 -3.19 11.63 12.12
C ILE A 201 -3.50 10.86 13.42
N LEU A 202 -4.06 11.51 14.45
CA LEU A 202 -4.51 10.82 15.68
C LEU A 202 -5.57 9.76 15.41
N GLU A 203 -6.42 9.98 14.41
CA GLU A 203 -7.58 9.14 14.11
C GLU A 203 -7.19 7.84 13.39
N ILE A 204 -6.09 7.88 12.64
CA ILE A 204 -5.62 6.74 11.84
C ILE A 204 -4.63 5.83 12.60
N ALA A 205 -4.10 6.28 13.74
CA ALA A 205 -3.06 5.57 14.44
C ALA A 205 -3.65 4.50 15.37
N ASP A 206 -3.32 3.23 15.11
CA ASP A 206 -3.58 2.16 16.08
C ASP A 206 -2.44 2.08 17.11
N ILE A 207 -1.21 2.41 16.71
CA ILE A 207 -0.02 2.44 17.58
C ILE A 207 0.86 3.63 17.21
N PHE A 208 1.28 4.39 18.20
CA PHE A 208 2.32 5.41 18.08
C PHE A 208 3.67 4.85 18.48
N VAL A 209 4.68 5.15 17.67
CA VAL A 209 6.07 4.78 17.96
C VAL A 209 6.90 6.05 18.08
N VAL A 210 7.37 6.37 19.27
CA VAL A 210 8.33 7.45 19.51
C VAL A 210 9.73 6.88 19.34
N ASN A 211 10.24 6.94 18.12
CA ASN A 211 11.56 6.48 17.76
C ASN A 211 12.65 7.52 18.09
N LYS A 212 13.90 7.08 18.16
CA LYS A 212 15.04 7.88 18.66
C LYS A 212 14.81 8.36 20.10
N ALA A 213 14.25 7.47 20.92
CA ALA A 213 13.95 7.73 22.32
C ALA A 213 15.20 7.96 23.19
N ASP A 214 16.39 7.76 22.64
CA ASP A 214 17.69 8.13 23.21
C ASP A 214 17.96 9.65 23.15
N ARG A 215 17.13 10.42 22.46
CA ARG A 215 17.27 11.88 22.32
C ARG A 215 16.46 12.64 23.36
N ASP A 216 16.96 13.82 23.72
CA ASP A 216 16.25 14.78 24.56
C ASP A 216 14.86 15.09 24.00
N GLY A 217 13.89 15.22 24.91
CA GLY A 217 12.49 15.50 24.56
C GLY A 217 11.62 14.26 24.30
N ALA A 218 12.17 13.04 24.27
CA ALA A 218 11.38 11.83 24.09
C ALA A 218 10.27 11.66 25.13
N ASP A 219 10.56 11.93 26.40
CA ASP A 219 9.56 11.89 27.47
C ASP A 219 8.44 12.91 27.26
N ALA A 220 8.78 14.12 26.81
CA ALA A 220 7.81 15.16 26.53
C ALA A 220 6.90 14.75 25.36
N THR A 221 7.48 14.25 24.26
CA THR A 221 6.74 13.75 23.11
C THR A 221 5.77 12.62 23.49
N VAL A 222 6.20 11.65 24.31
CA VAL A 222 5.32 10.57 24.79
C VAL A 222 4.17 11.13 25.63
N ARG A 223 4.45 12.06 26.56
CA ARG A 223 3.41 12.69 27.38
C ARG A 223 2.41 13.46 26.53
N ASP A 224 2.88 14.22 25.53
CA ASP A 224 2.01 14.98 24.62
C ASP A 224 1.07 14.05 23.86
N ILE A 225 1.59 12.95 23.30
CA ILE A 225 0.78 11.95 22.58
C ILE A 225 -0.24 11.30 23.51
N GLN A 226 0.17 10.87 24.70
CA GLN A 226 -0.73 10.28 25.69
C GLN A 226 -1.83 11.25 26.12
N GLY A 227 -1.50 12.53 26.28
CA GLY A 227 -2.45 13.61 26.54
C GLY A 227 -3.47 13.76 25.41
N MET A 228 -3.00 13.77 24.15
CA MET A 228 -3.89 13.84 22.98
C MET A 228 -4.81 12.61 22.88
N ILE A 229 -4.29 11.41 23.11
CA ILE A 229 -5.10 10.18 23.14
C ILE A 229 -6.15 10.24 24.24
N ALA A 230 -5.83 10.83 25.40
CA ALA A 230 -6.76 10.96 26.52
C ALA A 230 -7.87 12.00 26.27
N LEU A 231 -7.62 13.00 25.41
CA LEU A 231 -8.62 14.00 25.01
C LEU A 231 -9.56 13.50 23.92
N GLY A 232 -9.18 12.47 23.16
CA GLY A 232 -10.05 11.86 22.15
C GLY A 232 -11.21 11.10 22.81
N GLU A 233 -12.45 11.43 22.43
CA GLU A 233 -13.63 10.68 22.87
C GLU A 233 -13.60 9.25 22.30
N ARG A 234 -13.65 8.24 23.16
CA ARG A 234 -13.75 6.83 22.76
C ARG A 234 -14.83 6.11 23.57
N GLY A 235 -15.67 5.36 22.88
CA GLY A 235 -16.71 4.54 23.50
C GLY A 235 -16.12 3.35 24.26
N PRO A 236 -16.88 2.75 25.20
CA PRO A 236 -16.48 1.51 25.86
C PRO A 236 -16.13 0.41 24.85
N GLY A 237 -15.04 -0.30 25.07
CA GLY A 237 -14.58 -1.39 24.20
C GLY A 237 -13.82 -0.96 22.94
N GLN A 238 -13.70 0.34 22.65
CA GLN A 238 -12.86 0.81 21.54
C GLN A 238 -11.37 0.65 21.86
N TRP A 239 -10.57 0.28 20.85
CA TRP A 239 -9.13 0.23 20.97
C TRP A 239 -8.58 1.59 21.40
N ARG A 240 -7.66 1.60 22.37
CA ARG A 240 -6.91 2.78 22.77
C ARG A 240 -5.49 2.65 22.22
N PRO A 241 -5.02 3.59 21.37
CA PRO A 241 -3.71 3.49 20.75
C PRO A 241 -2.62 3.41 21.79
N GLN A 242 -1.67 2.50 21.57
CA GLN A 242 -0.51 2.35 22.44
C GLN A 242 0.59 3.32 22.01
N VAL A 243 1.35 3.84 22.97
CA VAL A 243 2.54 4.66 22.70
C VAL A 243 3.75 3.86 23.12
N VAL A 244 4.56 3.44 22.15
CA VAL A 244 5.76 2.63 22.33
C VAL A 244 6.99 3.49 22.05
N ARG A 245 8.07 3.28 22.81
CA ARG A 245 9.36 3.96 22.59
C ARG A 245 10.31 3.01 21.86
N SER A 246 11.15 3.55 20.99
CA SER A 246 12.18 2.75 20.33
C SER A 246 13.46 3.53 20.06
N VAL A 247 14.56 2.81 19.93
CA VAL A 247 15.81 3.28 19.32
C VAL A 247 16.13 2.29 18.20
N ALA A 248 15.46 2.45 17.05
CA ALA A 248 15.53 1.48 15.96
C ALA A 248 16.97 1.26 15.46
N ALA A 249 17.82 2.28 15.49
CA ALA A 249 19.23 2.14 15.11
C ALA A 249 20.04 1.18 16.02
N ARG A 250 19.51 0.82 17.20
CA ARG A 250 20.09 -0.12 18.16
C ARG A 250 19.22 -1.37 18.36
N GLY A 251 18.11 -1.51 17.63
CA GLY A 251 17.14 -2.59 17.80
C GLY A 251 16.32 -2.53 19.11
N GLU A 252 16.42 -1.45 19.88
CA GLU A 252 15.73 -1.33 21.19
C GLU A 252 14.24 -0.97 21.01
N GLY A 253 13.37 -1.62 21.79
CA GLY A 253 11.91 -1.39 21.78
C GLY A 253 11.17 -2.01 20.60
N ILE A 254 11.85 -2.72 19.69
CA ILE A 254 11.25 -3.35 18.51
C ILE A 254 10.33 -4.51 18.90
N ASP A 255 10.72 -5.30 19.91
CA ASP A 255 9.85 -6.38 20.41
C ASP A 255 8.59 -5.85 21.09
N ASP A 256 8.65 -4.67 21.71
CA ASP A 256 7.48 -3.99 22.27
C ASP A 256 6.55 -3.50 21.16
N ILE A 257 7.09 -2.98 20.05
CA ILE A 257 6.30 -2.62 18.86
C ILE A 257 5.59 -3.86 18.31
N ALA A 258 6.31 -4.96 18.11
CA ALA A 258 5.73 -6.21 17.62
C ALA A 258 4.68 -6.76 18.59
N GLY A 259 4.92 -6.71 19.90
CA GLY A 259 3.92 -7.09 20.91
C GLY A 259 2.68 -6.18 20.91
N ALA A 260 2.82 -4.89 20.62
CA ALA A 260 1.68 -3.99 20.46
C ALA A 260 0.86 -4.33 19.20
N ILE A 261 1.54 -4.68 18.09
CA ILE A 261 0.90 -5.17 16.86
C ILE A 261 0.08 -6.44 17.13
N ASP A 262 0.64 -7.39 17.89
CA ASP A 262 -0.04 -8.63 18.27
C ASP A 262 -1.26 -8.36 19.14
N LYS A 263 -1.14 -7.46 20.13
CA LYS A 263 -2.27 -7.04 20.98
C LYS A 263 -3.40 -6.40 20.17
N HIS A 264 -3.06 -5.51 19.23
CA HIS A 264 -4.06 -4.89 18.36
C HIS A 264 -4.74 -5.94 17.48
N ARG A 265 -3.98 -6.88 16.90
CA ARG A 265 -4.55 -8.00 16.12
C ARG A 265 -5.53 -8.82 16.96
N GLY A 266 -5.17 -9.15 18.19
CA GLY A 266 -6.05 -9.87 19.12
C GLY A 266 -7.36 -9.12 19.35
N TRP A 267 -7.28 -7.82 19.64
CA TRP A 267 -8.45 -6.97 19.82
C TRP A 267 -9.33 -6.90 18.56
N LEU A 268 -8.71 -6.74 17.38
CA LEU A 268 -9.43 -6.70 16.09
C LEU A 268 -10.22 -7.99 15.83
N VAL A 269 -9.66 -9.15 16.18
CA VAL A 269 -10.32 -10.45 16.02
C VAL A 269 -11.44 -10.61 17.05
N GLU A 270 -11.17 -10.32 18.33
CA GLU A 270 -12.15 -10.44 19.42
C GLU A 270 -13.39 -9.57 19.21
N HIS A 271 -13.20 -8.38 18.64
CA HIS A 271 -14.28 -7.40 18.42
C HIS A 271 -14.85 -7.43 16.99
N ASP A 272 -14.47 -8.43 16.18
CA ASP A 272 -14.90 -8.58 14.78
C ASP A 272 -14.64 -7.32 13.91
N GLU A 273 -13.64 -6.55 14.32
CA GLU A 273 -13.23 -5.32 13.64
C GLU A 273 -12.29 -5.64 12.46
N LEU A 274 -11.51 -6.73 12.56
CA LEU A 274 -10.67 -7.21 11.46
C LEU A 274 -11.50 -7.49 10.20
N ARG A 275 -12.60 -8.23 10.36
CA ARG A 275 -13.52 -8.58 9.28
C ARG A 275 -14.16 -7.32 8.69
N ARG A 276 -14.71 -6.44 9.55
CA ARG A 276 -15.34 -5.17 9.13
C ARG A 276 -14.39 -4.28 8.33
N ARG A 277 -13.15 -4.07 8.80
CA ARG A 277 -12.14 -3.29 8.09
C ARG A 277 -11.81 -3.90 6.72
N ARG A 278 -11.65 -5.22 6.64
CA ARG A 278 -11.34 -5.93 5.38
C ARG A 278 -12.51 -5.91 4.39
N GLU A 279 -13.75 -6.06 4.85
CA GLU A 279 -14.94 -5.92 4.03
C GLU A 279 -15.09 -4.50 3.47
N ALA A 280 -14.86 -3.48 4.30
CA ALA A 280 -14.86 -2.08 3.85
C ALA A 280 -13.80 -1.82 2.77
N ARG A 281 -12.58 -2.34 2.94
CA ARG A 281 -11.53 -2.29 1.91
C ARG A 281 -11.95 -2.97 0.61
N ALA A 282 -12.50 -4.19 0.71
CA ALA A 282 -12.95 -4.95 -0.46
C ALA A 282 -14.07 -4.22 -1.21
N ALA A 283 -15.03 -3.63 -0.47
CA ALA A 283 -16.11 -2.83 -1.06
C ALA A 283 -15.56 -1.61 -1.81
N ALA A 284 -14.67 -0.84 -1.18
CA ALA A 284 -14.03 0.32 -1.80
C ALA A 284 -13.25 -0.07 -3.08
N GLU A 285 -12.56 -1.21 -3.07
CA GLU A 285 -11.83 -1.70 -4.24
C GLU A 285 -12.77 -2.16 -5.36
N ILE A 286 -13.84 -2.89 -5.05
CA ILE A 286 -14.86 -3.28 -6.03
C ILE A 286 -15.47 -2.04 -6.68
N GLU A 287 -15.82 -1.03 -5.88
CA GLU A 287 -16.36 0.24 -6.37
C GLU A 287 -15.35 0.95 -7.31
N ALA A 288 -14.09 1.07 -6.90
CA ALA A 288 -13.05 1.68 -7.72
C ALA A 288 -12.85 0.95 -9.06
N ILE A 289 -12.85 -0.39 -9.06
CA ILE A 289 -12.75 -1.20 -10.28
C ILE A 289 -13.97 -0.99 -11.17
N ALA A 290 -15.18 -1.04 -10.61
CA ALA A 290 -16.42 -0.87 -11.35
C ALA A 290 -16.50 0.52 -12.01
N LEU A 291 -16.21 1.58 -11.25
CA LEU A 291 -16.15 2.95 -11.77
C LEU A 291 -15.07 3.11 -12.84
N GLY A 292 -13.91 2.46 -12.67
CA GLY A 292 -12.84 2.43 -13.67
C GLY A 292 -13.28 1.79 -14.98
N VAL A 293 -13.98 0.65 -14.91
CA VAL A 293 -14.54 -0.05 -16.07
C VAL A 293 -15.60 0.80 -16.77
N LEU A 294 -16.50 1.44 -16.02
CA LEU A 294 -17.51 2.33 -16.58
C LEU A 294 -16.85 3.51 -17.31
N ARG A 295 -15.86 4.16 -16.69
CA ARG A 295 -15.10 5.25 -17.31
C ARG A 295 -14.40 4.81 -18.59
N ALA A 296 -13.80 3.62 -18.61
CA ALA A 296 -13.15 3.07 -19.80
C ALA A 296 -14.15 2.76 -20.93
N ARG A 297 -15.34 2.25 -20.60
CA ARG A 297 -16.42 2.00 -21.57
C ARG A 297 -16.97 3.30 -22.18
N ILE A 298 -17.10 4.34 -21.36
CA ILE A 298 -17.55 5.66 -21.79
C ILE A 298 -16.51 6.31 -22.74
N GLY A 299 -15.22 6.08 -22.50
CA GLY A 299 -14.15 6.60 -23.35
C GLY A 299 -13.93 8.12 -23.21
N SER A 300 -13.57 8.78 -24.31
CA SER A 300 -13.38 10.24 -24.35
C SER A 300 -14.74 10.94 -24.43
N LEU A 301 -15.11 11.67 -23.38
CA LEU A 301 -16.26 12.57 -23.44
C LEU A 301 -15.99 13.82 -24.28
N ARG A 302 -14.75 14.07 -24.70
CA ARG A 302 -14.40 15.29 -25.46
C ARG A 302 -14.63 15.14 -26.95
N ASP A 303 -14.53 13.93 -27.46
CA ASP A 303 -14.59 13.65 -28.89
C ASP A 303 -15.91 12.96 -29.23
N GLY A 304 -16.67 13.52 -30.17
CA GLY A 304 -17.94 12.91 -30.63
C GLY A 304 -19.13 13.03 -29.66
N THR A 305 -19.03 13.81 -28.57
CA THR A 305 -20.16 14.12 -27.67
C THR A 305 -20.52 15.60 -27.68
N GLN A 306 -21.66 15.95 -27.06
CA GLN A 306 -22.11 17.33 -26.90
C GLN A 306 -21.39 18.10 -25.76
N LEU A 307 -20.36 17.53 -25.13
CA LEU A 307 -19.71 18.14 -23.97
C LEU A 307 -19.22 19.57 -24.23
N SER A 308 -18.66 19.86 -25.41
CA SER A 308 -18.18 21.21 -25.74
C SER A 308 -19.33 22.23 -25.85
N VAL A 309 -20.47 21.82 -26.41
CA VAL A 309 -21.68 22.65 -26.51
C VAL A 309 -22.25 22.93 -25.12
N LEU A 310 -22.45 21.88 -24.32
CA LEU A 310 -22.97 21.99 -22.96
C LEU A 310 -22.04 22.81 -22.05
N ALA A 311 -20.72 22.69 -22.21
CA ALA A 311 -19.75 23.50 -21.48
C ALA A 311 -19.85 24.99 -21.84
N ALA A 312 -20.09 25.31 -23.12
CA ALA A 312 -20.30 26.69 -23.56
C ALA A 312 -21.62 27.27 -23.01
N GLU A 313 -22.69 26.48 -22.96
CA GLU A 313 -23.97 26.87 -22.36
C GLU A 313 -23.83 27.16 -20.86
N VAL A 314 -23.09 26.33 -20.12
CA VAL A 314 -22.77 26.56 -18.70
C VAL A 314 -21.95 27.84 -18.54
N ALA A 315 -20.92 28.03 -19.37
CA ALA A 315 -20.06 29.22 -19.30
C ALA A 315 -20.82 30.52 -19.64
N ALA A 316 -21.82 30.45 -20.51
CA ALA A 316 -22.70 31.55 -20.86
C ALA A 316 -23.84 31.78 -19.84
N GLY A 317 -23.99 30.90 -18.84
CA GLY A 317 -25.06 30.96 -17.85
C GLY A 317 -26.43 30.55 -18.37
N ALA A 318 -26.49 29.85 -19.52
CA ALA A 318 -27.75 29.38 -20.12
C ALA A 318 -28.29 28.10 -19.43
N THR A 319 -27.42 27.33 -18.77
CA THR A 319 -27.75 26.15 -17.96
C THR A 319 -26.76 26.03 -16.80
N ASP A 320 -27.04 25.17 -15.82
CA ASP A 320 -26.10 24.82 -14.75
C ASP A 320 -25.33 23.51 -15.05
N PRO A 321 -24.19 23.26 -14.38
CA PRO A 321 -23.37 22.06 -14.59
C PRO A 321 -24.09 20.72 -14.36
N TYR A 322 -25.07 20.66 -13.45
CA TYR A 322 -25.80 19.43 -13.14
C TYR A 322 -26.82 19.11 -14.23
N ALA A 323 -27.57 20.10 -14.69
CA ALA A 323 -28.49 19.94 -15.82
C ALA A 323 -27.73 19.52 -17.10
N ALA A 324 -26.60 20.18 -17.38
CA ALA A 324 -25.72 19.82 -18.51
C ALA A 324 -25.20 18.38 -18.40
N ALA A 325 -24.76 17.95 -17.21
CA ALA A 325 -24.31 16.58 -16.98
C ALA A 325 -25.41 15.54 -17.21
N ASN A 326 -26.64 15.80 -16.75
CA ASN A 326 -27.79 14.91 -16.99
C ASN A 326 -28.12 14.75 -18.49
N THR A 327 -28.08 15.85 -19.24
CA THR A 327 -28.23 15.81 -20.71
C THR A 327 -27.14 14.95 -21.34
N LEU A 328 -25.88 15.15 -20.95
CA LEU A 328 -24.76 14.36 -21.46
C LEU A 328 -24.91 12.85 -21.15
N LEU A 329 -25.31 12.49 -19.93
CA LEU A 329 -25.53 11.09 -19.52
C LEU A 329 -26.67 10.42 -20.29
N THR A 330 -27.75 11.15 -20.59
CA THR A 330 -28.88 10.64 -21.38
C THR A 330 -28.45 10.25 -22.80
N HIS A 331 -27.48 10.97 -23.37
CA HIS A 331 -26.96 10.66 -24.71
C HIS A 331 -25.94 9.51 -24.72
N LEU A 332 -25.28 9.22 -23.60
CA LEU A 332 -24.31 8.11 -23.46
C LEU A 332 -24.97 6.76 -23.17
N THR A 333 -26.24 6.75 -22.77
CA THR A 333 -26.99 5.55 -22.36
C THR A 333 -27.95 5.02 -23.44
N ARG A 334 -27.96 5.64 -24.63
CA ARG A 334 -28.64 5.15 -25.84
C ARG A 334 -27.67 4.39 -26.74
#